data_AF-A0A7R9QXA8-F1
#
_entry.id   AF-A0A7R9QXA8-F1
#
_cell.length_a   1.000
_cell.length_b   1.000
_cell.length_c   1.000
_cell.angle_alpha   90.00
_cell.angle_beta   90.00
_cell.angle_gamma   90.00
#
_symmetry.space_group_name_H-M   'P 1'
#
loop_
_entity.id
_entity.type
_entity.pdbx_description
1 polymer ?
#
loop_
_entity_poly.entity_id
_entity_poly.type
_entity_poly.pdbx_seq_one_letter_code
_entity_poly.pdbx_strand_id
1 'polypeptide(L)'
;MSKKITELLDSPDVDLRIAAGECIAVLSEISRECDEEFEFDEMDSLCDKLRALATDSQKFRAKKDRRQQRSSFRDVLKAVEEREPLNMTVKFGRERLIIDSWCRKRQYDAFCYVLKSGMNLHLAENDLLRDIFDLGTPLSSLDYTNSKLTKFERNMSNIASCKARTKTRGKLRDKRADIMA
;
A
#
# COMPACT_ATOMS: atom_id res chain seq x y z
N MET A 1 16.40 10.76 -15.38
CA MET A 1 15.84 11.21 -14.06
C MET A 1 16.74 12.29 -13.45
N SER A 2 16.26 13.23 -12.62
CA SER A 2 17.17 14.12 -11.87
C SER A 2 17.95 13.27 -10.85
N LYS A 3 19.26 13.07 -11.06
CA LYS A 3 20.17 12.37 -10.13
C LYS A 3 19.99 12.77 -8.66
N LYS A 4 19.45 13.97 -8.45
CA LYS A 4 19.11 14.54 -7.15
C LYS A 4 18.13 13.69 -6.32
N ILE A 5 17.11 13.05 -6.92
CA ILE A 5 16.13 12.28 -6.12
C ILE A 5 16.74 10.96 -5.62
N THR A 6 17.52 10.29 -6.46
CA THR A 6 18.23 9.07 -6.09
C THR A 6 19.29 9.30 -5.02
N GLU A 7 19.91 10.48 -4.97
CA GLU A 7 20.83 10.88 -3.89
C GLU A 7 20.12 11.04 -2.53
N LEU A 8 18.84 11.41 -2.52
CA LEU A 8 18.07 11.53 -1.27
C LEU A 8 17.82 10.18 -0.57
N LEU A 9 17.96 9.06 -1.30
CA LEU A 9 17.88 7.71 -0.74
C LEU A 9 19.01 7.42 0.26
N ASP A 10 20.09 8.20 0.21
CA ASP A 10 21.26 8.07 1.09
C ASP A 10 21.18 8.99 2.33
N SER A 11 20.08 9.73 2.50
CA SER A 11 19.88 10.64 3.64
C SER A 11 19.92 9.91 5.01
N PRO A 12 20.44 10.55 6.08
CA PRO A 12 20.35 9.99 7.43
C PRO A 12 18.91 9.97 7.96
N ASP A 13 18.05 10.86 7.45
CA ASP A 13 16.64 10.97 7.82
C ASP A 13 15.82 9.85 7.16
N VAL A 14 15.06 9.12 7.97
CA VAL A 14 14.23 8.01 7.49
C VAL A 14 13.01 8.48 6.70
N ASP A 15 12.39 9.58 7.10
CA ASP A 15 11.19 10.11 6.47
C ASP A 15 11.54 10.72 5.12
N LEU A 16 12.70 11.39 5.01
CA LEU A 16 13.20 11.90 3.73
C LEU A 16 13.49 10.77 2.74
N ARG A 17 14.10 9.67 3.20
CA ARG A 17 14.34 8.50 2.34
C ARG A 17 13.04 7.87 1.87
N ILE A 18 12.08 7.70 2.77
CA ILE A 18 10.75 7.17 2.42
C ILE A 18 10.09 8.09 1.38
N ALA A 19 10.05 9.40 1.62
CA ALA A 19 9.47 10.35 0.68
C ALA A 19 10.16 10.31 -0.70
N ALA A 20 11.49 10.17 -0.74
CA ALA A 20 12.23 10.00 -2.00
C ALA A 20 11.85 8.70 -2.72
N GLY A 21 11.78 7.58 -2.01
CA GLY A 21 11.36 6.29 -2.59
C GLY A 21 9.92 6.32 -3.13
N GLU A 22 8.99 6.91 -2.37
CA GLU A 22 7.60 7.06 -2.81
C GLU A 22 7.47 7.99 -4.01
N CYS A 23 8.29 9.05 -4.06
CA CYS A 23 8.36 9.93 -5.23
C CYS A 23 8.90 9.18 -6.46
N ILE A 24 9.91 8.33 -6.32
CA ILE A 24 10.42 7.50 -7.41
C ILE A 24 9.32 6.56 -7.92
N ALA A 25 8.54 5.95 -7.02
CA ALA A 25 7.43 5.08 -7.41
C ALA A 25 6.35 5.84 -8.20
N VAL A 26 5.95 7.04 -7.75
CA VAL A 26 5.02 7.92 -8.48
C VAL A 26 5.58 8.30 -9.85
N LEU A 27 6.85 8.70 -9.94
CA LEU A 27 7.48 9.03 -11.22
C LEU A 27 7.53 7.83 -12.15
N SER A 28 7.82 6.63 -11.61
CA SER A 28 7.85 5.40 -12.40
C SER A 28 6.48 5.07 -12.96
N GLU A 29 5.42 5.26 -12.16
CA GLU A 29 4.03 5.04 -12.56
C GLU A 29 3.64 5.99 -13.68
N ILE A 30 3.80 7.31 -13.49
CA ILE A 30 3.44 8.33 -14.49
C ILE A 30 4.24 8.16 -15.79
N SER A 31 5.54 7.88 -15.69
CA SER A 31 6.36 7.64 -16.88
C SER A 31 5.89 6.41 -17.66
N ARG A 32 5.50 5.34 -16.96
CA ARG A 32 5.00 4.10 -17.59
C ARG A 32 3.60 4.22 -18.16
N GLU A 33 2.78 5.14 -17.65
CA GLU A 33 1.52 5.52 -18.28
C GLU A 33 1.72 6.20 -19.64
N CYS A 34 2.84 6.92 -19.81
CA CYS A 34 3.18 7.58 -21.08
C CYS A 34 3.90 6.64 -22.05
N ASP A 35 4.76 5.77 -21.53
CA ASP A 35 5.57 4.80 -22.27
C ASP A 35 5.71 3.51 -21.46
N GLU A 36 4.99 2.45 -21.85
CA GLU A 36 4.99 1.16 -21.12
C GLU A 36 6.38 0.51 -21.03
N GLU A 37 7.29 0.82 -21.96
CA GLU A 37 8.67 0.31 -21.96
C GLU A 37 9.62 1.20 -21.17
N PHE A 38 9.11 2.27 -20.54
CA PHE A 38 9.93 3.20 -19.78
C PHE A 38 10.72 2.50 -18.66
N GLU A 39 12.03 2.75 -18.70
CA GLU A 39 12.98 2.39 -17.67
C GLU A 39 13.84 3.60 -17.31
N PHE A 40 14.21 3.67 -16.03
CA PHE A 40 15.14 4.68 -15.55
C PHE A 40 16.57 4.40 -16.02
N ASP A 41 17.31 5.47 -16.31
CA ASP A 41 18.77 5.40 -16.42
C ASP A 41 19.35 4.77 -15.14
N GLU A 42 20.29 3.82 -15.27
CA GLU A 42 20.90 3.11 -14.15
C GLU A 42 19.89 2.32 -13.27
N MET A 43 18.82 1.77 -13.87
CA MET A 43 17.78 1.00 -13.18
C MET A 43 18.35 -0.05 -12.22
N ASP A 44 19.35 -0.82 -12.64
CA ASP A 44 19.96 -1.85 -11.80
C ASP A 44 20.54 -1.27 -10.50
N SER A 45 21.25 -0.15 -10.60
CA SER A 45 21.84 0.54 -9.44
C SER A 45 20.75 1.07 -8.51
N LEU A 46 19.67 1.62 -9.07
CA LEU A 46 18.51 2.05 -8.30
C LEU A 46 17.87 0.86 -7.56
N CYS A 47 17.61 -0.24 -8.25
CA CYS A 47 17.02 -1.45 -7.66
C CYS A 47 17.91 -2.04 -6.55
N ASP A 48 19.24 -2.04 -6.72
CA ASP A 48 20.18 -2.45 -5.67
C ASP A 48 20.06 -1.57 -4.42
N LYS A 49 19.99 -0.24 -4.59
CA LYS A 49 19.76 0.70 -3.48
C LYS A 49 18.43 0.44 -2.78
N LEU A 50 17.34 0.29 -3.54
CA LEU A 50 16.01 0.01 -3.01
C LEU A 50 15.97 -1.32 -2.25
N ARG A 51 16.60 -2.38 -2.78
CA ARG A 51 16.75 -3.69 -2.11
C ARG A 51 17.53 -3.58 -0.80
N ALA A 52 18.61 -2.81 -0.76
CA ALA A 52 19.37 -2.57 0.47
C ALA A 52 18.51 -1.86 1.54
N LEU A 53 17.71 -0.87 1.15
CA LEU A 53 16.81 -0.15 2.06
C LEU A 53 15.62 -1.01 2.54
N ALA A 54 15.11 -1.90 1.69
CA ALA A 54 14.04 -2.86 1.99
C ALA A 54 14.47 -3.96 2.98
N THR A 55 15.78 -4.24 3.06
CA THR A 55 16.37 -5.27 3.94
C THR A 55 17.20 -4.71 5.09
N ASP A 56 17.20 -3.37 5.26
CA ASP A 56 18.07 -2.65 6.19
C ASP A 56 18.10 -3.24 7.62
N SER A 57 19.31 -3.56 8.07
CA SER A 57 19.60 -4.17 9.37
C SER A 57 20.41 -3.26 10.30
N GLN A 58 20.62 -1.99 9.94
CA GLN A 58 21.47 -1.05 10.68
C GLN A 58 20.95 -0.79 12.11
N LYS A 59 21.57 -1.46 13.09
CA LYS A 59 21.10 -1.51 14.49
C LYS A 59 21.16 -0.16 15.22
N PHE A 60 21.96 0.78 14.73
CA PHE A 60 22.07 2.14 15.30
C PHE A 60 20.80 2.98 15.09
N ARG A 61 19.95 2.64 14.11
CA ARG A 61 18.65 3.30 13.89
C ARG A 61 17.61 2.84 14.92
N ALA A 62 16.52 3.57 15.11
CA ALA A 62 15.46 3.08 15.98
C ALA A 62 14.75 1.85 15.37
N LYS A 63 14.24 0.95 16.22
CA LYS A 63 13.51 -0.25 15.77
C LYS A 63 12.25 0.11 14.98
N LYS A 64 11.56 1.19 15.38
CA LYS A 64 10.37 1.72 14.70
C LYS A 64 10.73 2.15 13.28
N ASP A 65 11.78 2.95 13.13
CA ASP A 65 12.21 3.53 11.86
C ASP A 65 12.66 2.44 10.89
N ARG A 66 13.47 1.48 11.35
CA ARG A 66 13.83 0.31 10.53
C ARG A 66 12.62 -0.50 10.07
N ARG A 67 11.58 -0.61 10.90
CA ARG A 67 10.36 -1.32 10.52
C ARG A 67 9.59 -0.54 9.46
N GLN A 68 9.44 0.76 9.65
CA GLN A 68 8.74 1.64 8.71
C GLN A 68 9.44 1.69 7.36
N GLN A 69 10.74 1.96 7.35
CA GLN A 69 11.58 1.99 6.16
C GLN A 69 11.48 0.69 5.37
N ARG A 70 11.75 -0.47 6.01
CA ARG A 70 11.65 -1.76 5.32
C ARG A 70 10.26 -2.06 4.79
N SER A 71 9.20 -1.54 5.43
CA SER A 71 7.85 -1.69 4.91
C SER A 71 7.68 -0.88 3.63
N SER A 72 7.89 0.44 3.68
CA SER A 72 7.77 1.31 2.50
C SER A 72 8.67 0.86 1.36
N PHE A 73 9.94 0.53 1.62
CA PHE A 73 10.87 0.18 0.55
C PHE A 73 10.63 -1.19 -0.08
N ARG A 74 9.95 -2.12 0.60
CA ARG A 74 9.48 -3.35 -0.07
C ARG A 74 8.40 -3.02 -1.09
N ASP A 75 7.47 -2.14 -0.74
CA ASP A 75 6.39 -1.74 -1.64
C ASP A 75 6.94 -0.91 -2.81
N VAL A 76 7.82 0.05 -2.54
CA VAL A 76 8.50 0.85 -3.58
C VAL A 76 9.32 -0.03 -4.51
N LEU A 77 10.08 -1.00 -3.99
CA LEU A 77 10.85 -1.92 -4.81
C LEU A 77 9.95 -2.73 -5.74
N LYS A 78 8.85 -3.28 -5.23
CA LYS A 78 7.86 -4.01 -6.05
C LYS A 78 7.29 -3.15 -7.18
N ALA A 79 7.00 -1.90 -6.90
CA ALA A 79 6.50 -0.97 -7.91
C ALA A 79 7.52 -0.67 -9.01
N VAL A 80 8.78 -0.44 -8.61
CA VAL A 80 9.85 -0.07 -9.56
C VAL A 80 10.35 -1.29 -10.34
N GLU A 81 10.64 -2.41 -9.65
CA GLU A 81 11.25 -3.61 -10.23
C GLU A 81 10.22 -4.56 -10.83
N GLU A 82 9.15 -4.89 -10.10
CA GLU A 82 8.15 -5.90 -10.52
C GLU A 82 6.98 -5.28 -11.30
N ARG A 83 6.94 -3.95 -11.44
CA ARG A 83 5.81 -3.18 -12.01
C ARG A 83 4.49 -3.47 -11.30
N GLU A 84 4.54 -3.89 -10.04
CA GLU A 84 3.35 -4.24 -9.26
C GLU A 84 2.71 -2.95 -8.70
N PRO A 85 1.41 -2.70 -8.97
CA PRO A 85 0.71 -1.58 -8.38
C PRO A 85 0.59 -1.73 -6.87
N LEU A 86 0.36 -0.61 -6.17
CA LEU A 86 0.06 -0.66 -4.75
C LEU A 86 -1.26 -1.40 -4.53
N ASN A 87 -1.43 -2.06 -3.38
CA ASN A 87 -2.71 -2.63 -2.99
C ASN A 87 -2.97 -2.35 -1.51
N MET A 88 -3.56 -1.18 -1.26
CA MET A 88 -3.92 -0.73 0.08
C MET A 88 -5.44 -0.55 0.18
N THR A 89 -6.02 -0.95 1.30
CA THR A 89 -7.45 -0.76 1.56
C THR A 89 -7.65 0.01 2.86
N VAL A 90 -8.27 1.18 2.77
CA VAL A 90 -8.65 2.00 3.92
C VAL A 90 -10.13 1.78 4.20
N LYS A 91 -10.47 1.33 5.41
CA LYS A 91 -11.88 1.19 5.82
C LYS A 91 -12.32 2.45 6.55
N PHE A 92 -13.45 3.01 6.14
CA PHE A 92 -14.08 4.15 6.79
C PHE A 92 -15.58 3.86 6.90
N GLY A 93 -16.11 3.87 8.12
CA GLY A 93 -17.49 3.43 8.36
C GLY A 93 -17.75 2.00 7.85
N ARG A 94 -18.62 1.88 6.85
CA ARG A 94 -18.94 0.60 6.16
C ARG A 94 -18.33 0.47 4.78
N GLU A 95 -17.72 1.53 4.30
CA GLU A 95 -17.15 1.62 2.98
C GLU A 95 -15.64 1.38 3.05
N ARG A 96 -15.07 1.21 1.86
CA ARG A 96 -13.65 0.94 1.71
C ARG A 96 -13.13 1.73 0.53
N LEU A 97 -12.07 2.49 0.77
CA LEU A 97 -11.27 3.09 -0.27
C LEU A 97 -10.19 2.09 -0.65
N ILE A 98 -10.19 1.70 -1.92
CA ILE A 98 -9.11 0.92 -2.53
C ILE A 98 -8.10 1.92 -3.11
N ILE A 99 -6.85 1.78 -2.71
CA ILE A 99 -5.73 2.55 -3.22
C ILE A 99 -4.87 1.57 -3.99
N ASP A 100 -5.00 1.64 -5.31
CA ASP A 100 -4.42 0.77 -6.31
C ASP A 100 -3.28 1.43 -7.11
N SER A 101 -2.94 2.68 -6.79
CA SER A 101 -1.84 3.39 -7.46
C SER A 101 -1.06 4.29 -6.48
N TRP A 102 0.19 4.59 -6.84
CA TRP A 102 1.05 5.49 -6.08
C TRP A 102 0.58 6.93 -6.17
N CYS A 103 0.04 7.35 -7.32
CA CYS A 103 -0.60 8.67 -7.46
C CYS A 103 -1.78 8.81 -6.50
N ARG A 104 -2.68 7.82 -6.45
CA ARG A 104 -3.85 7.81 -5.56
C ARG A 104 -3.43 7.76 -4.09
N LYS A 105 -2.40 6.98 -3.76
CA LYS A 105 -1.79 6.96 -2.42
C LYS A 105 -1.26 8.35 -2.04
N ARG A 106 -0.53 9.02 -2.93
CA ARG A 106 0.04 10.34 -2.67
C ARG A 106 -1.03 11.41 -2.42
N GLN A 107 -2.13 11.36 -3.16
CA GLN A 107 -3.30 12.21 -2.95
C GLN A 107 -3.94 11.92 -1.59
N TYR A 108 -4.17 10.64 -1.26
CA TYR A 108 -4.70 10.22 0.03
C TYR A 108 -3.84 10.69 1.20
N ASP A 109 -2.53 10.54 1.12
CA ASP A 109 -1.58 10.98 2.14
C ASP A 109 -1.60 12.51 2.31
N ALA A 110 -1.77 13.27 1.21
CA ALA A 110 -1.94 14.72 1.27
C ALA A 110 -3.22 15.13 2.02
N PHE A 111 -4.34 14.47 1.75
CA PHE A 111 -5.58 14.71 2.49
C PHE A 111 -5.47 14.28 3.94
N CYS A 112 -4.80 13.17 4.25
CA CYS A 112 -4.54 12.75 5.63
C CYS A 112 -3.75 13.82 6.40
N TYR A 113 -2.76 14.43 5.76
CA TYR A 113 -1.94 15.48 6.37
C TYR A 113 -2.78 16.73 6.71
N VAL A 114 -3.66 17.14 5.80
CA VAL A 114 -4.50 18.34 5.96
C VAL A 114 -5.68 18.09 6.90
N LEU A 115 -6.44 17.02 6.68
CA LEU A 115 -7.71 16.71 7.36
C LEU A 115 -7.51 15.96 8.69
N LYS A 116 -6.38 15.28 8.86
CA LYS A 116 -6.00 14.54 10.09
C LYS A 116 -7.14 13.61 10.56
N SER A 117 -7.62 13.80 11.78
CA SER A 117 -8.70 13.00 12.37
C SER A 117 -10.04 13.11 11.61
N GLY A 118 -10.22 14.16 10.79
CA GLY A 118 -11.40 14.36 9.97
C GLY A 118 -11.44 13.54 8.68
N MET A 119 -10.36 12.85 8.31
CA MET A 119 -10.25 12.15 7.02
C MET A 119 -11.41 11.18 6.77
N ASN A 120 -11.77 10.36 7.76
CA ASN A 120 -12.85 9.38 7.62
C ASN A 120 -14.24 10.03 7.46
N LEU A 121 -14.47 11.19 8.10
CA LEU A 121 -15.72 11.93 7.96
C LEU A 121 -15.82 12.49 6.54
N HIS A 122 -14.75 13.08 6.03
CA HIS A 122 -14.73 13.63 4.68
C HIS A 122 -14.85 12.54 3.61
N LEU A 123 -14.24 11.36 3.79
CA LEU A 123 -14.46 10.25 2.87
C LEU A 123 -15.92 9.79 2.82
N ALA A 124 -16.66 9.93 3.92
CA ALA A 124 -18.06 9.53 3.99
C ALA A 124 -19.00 10.60 3.39
N GLU A 125 -18.75 11.87 3.67
CA GLU A 125 -19.75 12.94 3.46
C GLU A 125 -19.34 14.02 2.46
N ASN A 126 -18.05 14.18 2.13
CA ASN A 126 -17.60 15.26 1.26
C ASN A 126 -17.67 14.82 -0.21
N ASP A 127 -18.60 15.40 -0.97
CA ASP A 127 -18.82 15.07 -2.39
C ASP A 127 -17.54 15.23 -3.22
N LEU A 128 -16.79 16.33 -3.06
CA LEU A 128 -15.52 16.53 -3.78
C LEU A 128 -14.51 15.42 -3.47
N LEU A 129 -14.35 15.04 -2.20
CA LEU A 129 -13.41 13.99 -1.82
C LEU A 129 -13.86 12.61 -2.33
N ARG A 130 -15.18 12.38 -2.37
CA ARG A 130 -15.78 11.17 -2.94
C ARG A 130 -15.61 11.10 -4.44
N ASP A 131 -15.72 12.21 -5.15
CA ASP A 131 -15.45 12.30 -6.58
C ASP A 131 -13.97 12.03 -6.88
N ILE A 132 -13.05 12.65 -6.13
CA ILE A 132 -11.60 12.44 -6.28
C ILE A 132 -11.22 10.96 -6.10
N PHE A 133 -11.91 10.24 -5.21
CA PHE A 133 -11.63 8.85 -4.90
C PHE A 133 -12.66 7.86 -5.47
N ASP A 134 -13.51 8.27 -6.41
CA ASP A 134 -14.53 7.43 -7.06
C ASP A 134 -15.40 6.62 -6.08
N LEU A 135 -15.75 7.19 -4.94
CA LEU A 135 -16.53 6.52 -3.89
C LEU A 135 -18.04 6.53 -4.19
N GLY A 136 -18.48 7.29 -5.20
CA GLY A 136 -19.89 7.50 -5.53
C GLY A 136 -20.58 8.52 -4.63
N THR A 137 -21.89 8.43 -4.49
CA THR A 137 -22.67 9.29 -3.59
C THR A 137 -22.54 8.84 -2.13
N PRO A 138 -22.54 9.77 -1.14
CA PRO A 138 -22.60 9.43 0.27
C PRO A 138 -23.68 8.39 0.60
N LEU A 139 -23.35 7.41 1.43
CA LEU A 139 -24.35 6.46 1.91
C LEU A 139 -25.39 7.18 2.76
N SER A 140 -26.68 6.97 2.46
CA SER A 140 -27.73 7.50 3.31
C SER A 140 -27.80 6.72 4.64
N SER A 141 -28.42 7.33 5.66
CA SER A 141 -28.65 6.67 6.95
C SER A 141 -29.46 5.38 6.81
N LEU A 142 -30.38 5.32 5.84
CA LEU A 142 -31.18 4.14 5.49
C LEU A 142 -30.33 3.03 4.87
N ASP A 143 -29.38 3.38 3.99
CA ASP A 143 -28.40 2.42 3.44
C ASP A 143 -27.50 1.86 4.53
N TYR A 144 -27.17 2.69 5.52
CA TYR A 144 -26.47 2.27 6.73
C TYR A 144 -27.33 1.40 7.64
N THR A 145 -28.66 1.37 7.55
CA THR A 145 -29.45 0.37 8.30
C THR A 145 -29.59 -0.93 7.53
N ASN A 146 -29.80 -0.85 6.22
CA ASN A 146 -30.08 -2.00 5.35
C ASN A 146 -28.85 -2.87 5.08
N SER A 147 -27.64 -2.30 5.10
CA SER A 147 -26.38 -3.05 4.91
C SER A 147 -25.91 -3.85 6.14
N LYS A 148 -26.69 -3.92 7.24
CA LYS A 148 -26.31 -4.68 8.43
C LYS A 148 -26.50 -6.18 8.20
N LEU A 149 -25.42 -6.89 7.88
CA LEU A 149 -25.38 -8.34 7.96
C LEU A 149 -25.74 -8.79 9.38
N THR A 150 -26.66 -9.76 9.47
CA THR A 150 -27.02 -10.42 10.72
C THR A 150 -25.80 -11.11 11.33
N LYS A 151 -25.85 -11.36 12.64
CA LYS A 151 -24.79 -12.10 13.35
C LYS A 151 -24.56 -13.48 12.72
N PHE A 152 -25.64 -14.14 12.29
CA PHE A 152 -25.58 -15.45 11.65
C PHE A 152 -24.88 -15.40 10.29
N GLU A 153 -25.25 -14.46 9.41
CA GLU A 153 -24.62 -14.31 8.09
C GLU A 153 -23.13 -13.98 8.20
N ARG A 154 -22.76 -13.07 9.12
CA ARG A 154 -21.36 -12.74 9.37
C ARG A 154 -20.58 -13.95 9.88
N ASN A 155 -21.17 -14.73 10.78
CA ASN A 155 -20.55 -15.96 11.27
C ASN A 155 -20.38 -16.98 10.15
N MET A 156 -21.40 -17.17 9.31
CA MET A 156 -21.35 -18.11 8.18
C MET A 156 -20.29 -17.71 7.14
N SER A 157 -20.22 -16.42 6.79
CA SER A 157 -19.20 -15.86 5.90
C SER A 157 -17.78 -16.07 6.45
N ASN A 158 -17.59 -15.84 7.75
CA ASN A 158 -16.31 -16.09 8.43
C ASN A 158 -15.95 -17.58 8.45
N ILE A 159 -16.90 -18.48 8.72
CA ILE A 159 -16.70 -19.94 8.69
C ILE A 159 -16.32 -20.39 7.29
N ALA A 160 -17.04 -19.96 6.25
CA ALA A 160 -16.74 -20.27 4.87
C ALA A 160 -15.33 -19.79 4.48
N SER A 161 -14.99 -18.55 4.82
CA SER A 161 -13.66 -17.96 4.58
C SER A 161 -12.55 -18.68 5.36
N CYS A 162 -12.83 -19.15 6.58
CA CYS A 162 -11.88 -19.94 7.38
C CYS A 162 -11.65 -21.31 6.76
N LYS A 163 -12.73 -22.01 6.38
CA LYS A 163 -12.67 -23.32 5.73
C LYS A 163 -11.92 -23.26 4.40
N ALA A 164 -12.20 -22.25 3.58
CA ALA A 164 -11.49 -22.03 2.31
C ALA A 164 -9.99 -21.81 2.55
N ARG A 165 -9.61 -20.91 3.49
CA ARG A 165 -8.19 -20.69 3.86
C ARG A 165 -7.51 -21.97 4.37
N THR A 166 -8.17 -22.74 5.24
CA THR A 166 -7.63 -24.00 5.76
C THR A 166 -7.39 -25.02 4.64
N LYS A 167 -8.35 -25.17 3.71
CA LYS A 167 -8.19 -26.07 2.55
C LYS A 167 -7.02 -25.66 1.66
N THR A 168 -6.92 -24.38 1.29
CA THR A 168 -5.84 -23.89 0.42
C THR A 168 -4.48 -24.04 1.09
N ARG A 169 -4.37 -23.66 2.37
CA ARG A 169 -3.10 -23.75 3.12
C ARG A 169 -2.71 -25.18 3.47
N GLY A 170 -3.68 -26.08 3.68
CA GLY A 170 -3.43 -27.49 3.95
C GLY A 170 -2.55 -28.15 2.88
N LYS A 171 -2.76 -27.79 1.61
CA LYS A 171 -1.94 -28.27 0.48
C LYS A 171 -0.46 -27.87 0.55
N LEU A 172 -0.13 -26.83 1.30
CA LEU A 172 1.22 -26.26 1.38
C LEU A 172 1.87 -26.43 2.77
N ARG A 173 1.17 -27.03 3.74
CA ARG A 173 1.65 -27.16 5.13
C ARG A 173 2.81 -28.14 5.27
N ASP A 174 2.81 -29.19 4.46
CA ASP A 174 3.81 -30.27 4.55
C ASP A 174 5.11 -29.95 3.79
N LYS A 175 5.25 -28.73 3.25
CA LYS A 175 6.47 -28.28 2.53
C LYS A 175 7.75 -28.40 3.36
N ARG A 176 7.65 -28.42 4.68
CA ARG A 176 8.78 -28.57 5.62
C ARG A 176 8.58 -29.75 6.58
N ALA A 177 7.73 -30.71 6.23
CA ALA A 177 7.60 -31.92 7.02
C ALA A 177 8.85 -32.78 6.78
N ASP A 178 9.51 -33.20 7.86
CA ASP A 178 10.55 -34.22 7.80
C ASP A 178 9.88 -35.57 7.52
N ILE A 179 9.63 -35.84 6.24
CA ILE A 179 9.16 -37.15 5.78
C ILE A 179 10.38 -38.06 5.78
N MET A 180 10.50 -38.92 6.79
CA MET A 180 11.47 -40.01 6.77
C MET A 180 11.07 -40.96 5.63
N ALA A 181 11.94 -41.05 4.60
CA ALA A 181 11.82 -42.01 3.50
C ALA A 181 12.32 -43.39 3.93
#